data_AF-A0A497JP34-F1
#
_entry.id   AF-A0A497JP34-F1
#
_cell.length_a   1.000
_cell.length_b   1.000
_cell.length_c   1.000
_cell.angle_alpha   90.00
_cell.angle_beta   90.00
_cell.angle_gamma   90.00
#
_symmetry.space_group_name_H-M   'P 1'
#
loop_
_entity.id
_entity.type
_entity.pdbx_description
1 polymer ?
#
loop_
_entity_poly.entity_id
_entity_poly.type
_entity_poly.pdbx_seq_one_letter_code
_entity_poly.pdbx_strand_id
1 'polypeptide(L)' 'MSVLTESTESRETTADIIVSPLADEPLINDKLADELEIAVESFGKGLWRFSWEPKEKLRKSESR' A
#
# COMPACT_ATOMS: atom_id res chain seq x y z
N MET A 1 0.49 11.41 4.28
CA MET A 1 0.82 9.98 4.39
C MET A 1 1.61 9.56 3.16
N SER A 2 2.60 8.69 3.34
CA SER A 2 3.39 8.09 2.28
C SER A 2 3.63 6.61 2.61
N VAL A 3 3.98 5.81 1.61
CA VAL A 3 4.43 4.43 1.78
C VAL A 3 5.96 4.42 1.73
N LEU A 4 6.57 4.07 2.85
CA LEU A 4 8.02 3.88 2.95
C LEU A 4 8.38 2.41 2.76
N THR A 5 9.36 2.15 1.92
CA THR A 5 9.99 0.84 1.73
C THR A 5 11.49 0.96 2.03
N GLU A 6 12.20 -0.17 2.04
CA GLU A 6 13.66 -0.22 2.23
C GLU A 6 14.48 0.67 1.28
N SER A 7 13.95 0.99 0.08
CA SER A 7 14.71 1.63 -1.00
C SER A 7 14.02 2.84 -1.62
N THR A 8 12.76 3.10 -1.27
CA THR A 8 11.92 4.09 -1.94
C THR A 8 10.78 4.50 -1.04
N GLU A 9 10.35 5.75 -1.18
CA GLU A 9 9.14 6.30 -0.59
C GLU A 9 8.19 6.73 -1.71
N SER A 10 6.89 6.53 -1.51
CA SER A 10 5.87 7.04 -2.43
C SER A 10 5.76 8.56 -2.36
N ARG A 11 4.98 9.14 -3.26
CA ARG A 11 4.53 10.52 -3.09
C ARG A 11 3.71 10.65 -1.81
N GLU A 12 3.79 11.83 -1.20
CA GLU A 12 2.95 12.17 -0.07
C GLU A 12 1.53 12.53 -0.55
N THR A 13 0.52 11.96 0.09
CA THR A 13 -0.89 12.29 -0.12
C THR A 13 -1.61 12.62 1.19
N THR A 14 -2.73 13.32 1.08
CA THR A 14 -3.63 13.61 2.21
C THR A 14 -4.71 12.53 2.27
N ALA A 15 -4.95 11.98 3.45
CA ALA A 15 -5.99 10.99 3.64
C ALA A 15 -6.61 11.10 5.02
N ASP A 16 -7.89 10.74 5.11
CA ASP A 16 -8.61 10.61 6.36
C ASP A 16 -8.40 9.20 6.94
N ILE A 17 -8.17 9.13 8.25
CA ILE A 17 -7.94 7.87 8.97
C ILE A 17 -9.16 7.55 9.82
N ILE A 18 -9.68 6.34 9.67
CA ILE A 18 -10.72 5.78 10.54
C ILE A 18 -10.08 4.68 11.37
N VAL A 19 -10.12 4.81 12.69
CA VAL A 19 -9.60 3.81 13.63
C VAL A 19 -10.75 2.91 14.07
N SER A 20 -10.67 1.62 13.73
CA SER A 20 -11.62 0.60 14.14
C SER A 20 -10.98 -0.33 15.17
N PRO A 21 -11.62 -0.59 16.33
CA PRO A 21 -11.12 -1.56 17.31
C PRO A 21 -11.29 -3.02 16.86
N LEU A 22 -11.97 -3.27 15.75
CA LEU A 22 -12.21 -4.62 15.20
C LEU A 22 -11.25 -4.99 14.07
N ALA A 23 -10.52 -4.02 13.53
CA ALA A 23 -9.59 -4.26 12.43
C ALA A 23 -8.18 -4.40 12.99
N ASP A 24 -7.58 -5.57 12.76
CA ASP A 24 -6.20 -5.85 13.17
C ASP A 24 -5.16 -5.41 12.12
N GLU A 25 -5.61 -4.95 10.96
CA GLU A 25 -4.79 -4.48 9.84
C GLU A 25 -5.26 -3.13 9.26
N PRO A 26 -4.34 -2.32 8.71
CA PRO A 26 -4.72 -1.11 7.97
C PRO A 26 -5.49 -1.45 6.70
N LEU A 27 -6.59 -0.75 6.46
CA LEU A 27 -7.35 -0.84 5.22
C LEU A 27 -7.14 0.42 4.39
N ILE A 28 -6.84 0.23 3.11
CA ILE A 28 -6.80 1.31 2.11
C ILE A 28 -7.86 1.02 1.05
N ASN A 29 -8.53 2.07 0.58
CA ASN A 29 -9.44 1.95 -0.56
C ASN A 29 -8.67 2.09 -1.88
N ASP A 30 -9.36 1.84 -2.98
CA ASP A 30 -8.86 1.98 -4.36
C ASP A 30 -8.35 3.40 -4.66
N LYS A 31 -9.07 4.43 -4.23
CA LYS A 31 -8.65 5.82 -4.41
C LYS A 31 -7.31 6.11 -3.74
N LEU A 32 -7.15 5.73 -2.48
CA LEU A 32 -5.91 5.95 -1.75
C LEU A 32 -4.77 5.09 -2.32
N ALA A 33 -5.06 3.87 -2.78
CA ALA A 33 -4.08 3.05 -3.47
C ALA A 33 -3.57 3.73 -4.75
N ASP A 34 -4.46 4.35 -5.54
CA ASP A 34 -4.08 5.10 -6.75
C ASP A 34 -3.23 6.34 -6.42
N GLU A 35 -3.62 7.13 -5.41
CA GLU A 35 -2.87 8.32 -4.97
C GLU A 35 -1.48 7.99 -4.41
N LEU A 36 -1.36 6.85 -3.72
CA LEU A 36 -0.08 6.30 -3.26
C LEU A 36 0.66 5.53 -4.36
N GLU A 37 0.08 5.48 -5.56
CA GLU A 37 0.63 4.84 -6.76
C GLU A 37 0.96 3.36 -6.52
N ILE A 38 0.10 2.67 -5.78
CA ILE A 38 0.21 1.24 -5.48
C ILE A 38 -0.54 0.44 -6.54
N ALA A 39 0.17 -0.45 -7.21
CA ALA A 39 -0.42 -1.49 -8.04
C ALA A 39 -0.59 -2.77 -7.21
N VAL A 40 -1.83 -3.23 -7.11
CA VAL A 40 -2.20 -4.44 -6.38
C VAL A 40 -2.04 -5.65 -7.28
N GLU A 41 -1.25 -6.63 -6.84
CA GLU A 41 -1.06 -7.88 -7.57
C GLU A 41 -1.88 -9.02 -6.92
N SER A 42 -1.93 -9.08 -5.58
CA SER A 42 -2.80 -10.01 -4.83
C SER A 42 -2.96 -9.62 -3.35
N PHE A 43 -4.04 -8.92 -2.98
CA PHE A 43 -4.26 -8.49 -1.59
C PHE A 43 -4.32 -9.61 -0.57
N GLY A 44 -5.02 -10.72 -0.88
CA GLY A 44 -5.11 -11.85 0.06
C GLY A 44 -3.76 -12.52 0.36
N LYS A 45 -2.72 -12.22 -0.42
CA LYS A 45 -1.34 -12.68 -0.19
C LYS A 45 -0.41 -11.54 0.24
N GLY A 46 -0.94 -10.32 0.37
CA GLY A 46 -0.19 -9.09 0.60
C GLY A 46 0.76 -8.73 -0.53
N LEU A 47 0.48 -9.11 -1.79
CA LEU A 47 1.40 -8.88 -2.91
C LEU A 47 1.05 -7.59 -3.67
N TRP A 48 2.03 -6.72 -3.83
CA TRP A 48 1.87 -5.40 -4.45
C TRP A 48 3.20 -4.87 -5.00
N ARG A 49 3.15 -3.74 -5.69
CA ARG A 49 4.33 -2.97 -6.13
C ARG A 49 3.93 -1.51 -6.33
N PHE A 50 4.88 -0.61 -6.53
CA PHE A 50 4.52 0.70 -7.05
C PHE A 50 4.16 0.63 -8.54
N SER A 51 3.25 1.47 -8.99
CA SER A 51 2.72 1.46 -10.36
C SER A 51 3.81 1.71 -11.41
N TRP A 52 4.81 2.52 -11.06
CA TRP A 52 6.00 2.83 -11.88
C TRP A 52 7.10 1.77 -11.81
N GLU A 53 6.99 0.77 -10.93
CA GLU A 53 7.97 -0.31 -10.83
C GLU A 53 7.73 -1.38 -11.91
N PRO A 54 8.81 -2.07 -12.37
CA PRO A 54 8.68 -3.22 -13.26
C PRO A 54 7.76 -4.29 -12.66
N LYS A 55 7.08 -5.05 -13.52
CA LYS A 55 6.12 -6.09 -13.08
C LYS A 55 6.77 -7.20 -12.26
N GLU A 56 8.07 -7.42 -12.46
CA GLU A 56 8.88 -8.41 -11.76
C GLU A 56 9.21 -7.97 -10.33
N LYS A 57 9.08 -6.67 -10.01
CA LYS A 57 9.42 -6.13 -8.70
C LYS A 57 8.21 -6.26 -7.76
N LEU A 58 8.01 -7.48 -7.26
CA LEU A 58 6.92 -7.82 -6.35
C LEU A 58 7.33 -7.61 -4.89
N ARG A 59 6.48 -6.93 -4.13
CA ARG A 59 6.62 -6.68 -2.70
C ARG A 59 5.59 -7.48 -1.92
N LYS A 60 5.91 -7.75 -0.66
CA LYS A 60 4.99 -8.37 0.29
C LYS A 60 4.71 -7.40 1.43
N SER A 61 3.45 -7.24 1.81
CA SER A 61 3.07 -6.53 3.02
C SER A 61 3.64 -7.25 4.24
N GLU A 62 4.15 -6.48 5.19
CA GLU A 62 4.57 -7.01 6.49
C GLU A 62 3.37 -7.68 7.16
N SER A 63 3.54 -8.95 7.53
CA SER A 63 2.58 -9.67 8.36
C SER A 63 2.98 -9.51 9.81
N ARG A 64 2.02 -9.13 10.66
CA ARG A 64 2.21 -9.05 12.12
C ARG A 64 2.28 -10.44 12.75
#